data_AF-A0A433PDY8-F1
#
_entry.id   AF-A0A433PDY8-F1
#
_cell.length_a   1.000
_cell.length_b   1.000
_cell.length_c   1.000
_cell.angle_alpha   90.00
_cell.angle_beta   90.00
_cell.angle_gamma   90.00
#
_symmetry.space_group_name_H-M   'P 1'
#
loop_
_entity.id
_entity.type
_entity.pdbx_description
1 polymer ?
#
loop_
_entity_poly.entity_id
_entity_poly.type
_entity_poly.pdbx_seq_one_letter_code
_entity_poly.pdbx_strand_id
1 'polypeptide(L)'
;ARLIPIQITIAKNHSKSMDKFFNNWEMWTKKLTDHKIEIETTFLWITEDKRMRDKVPKKKRYTRQGEKLINPEYTEVFITVKDVNNEIGMALESARSE
;
A
#
# COMPACT_ATOMS: atom_id res chain seq x y z
N ALA A 1 18.29 -9.85 -10.90
CA ALA A 1 17.99 -10.00 -9.45
C ALA A 1 16.76 -9.17 -9.12
N ARG A 2 15.83 -9.67 -8.29
CA ARG A 2 14.61 -8.96 -7.88
C ARG A 2 14.71 -8.60 -6.40
N LEU A 3 14.65 -7.31 -6.08
CA LEU A 3 14.62 -6.80 -4.70
C LEU A 3 13.16 -6.51 -4.34
N ILE A 4 12.65 -7.08 -3.24
CA ILE A 4 11.28 -6.85 -2.77
C ILE A 4 11.36 -6.25 -1.36
N PRO A 5 11.41 -4.91 -1.23
CA PRO A 5 11.37 -4.27 0.08
C PRO A 5 9.96 -4.39 0.67
N ILE A 6 9.85 -4.92 1.89
CA ILE A 6 8.58 -5.05 2.60
C ILE A 6 8.61 -4.10 3.80
N GLN A 7 7.67 -3.16 3.83
CA GLN A 7 7.40 -2.35 5.02
C GLN A 7 6.13 -2.86 5.70
N ILE A 8 6.28 -3.35 6.93
CA ILE A 8 5.15 -3.74 7.77
C ILE A 8 4.83 -2.56 8.69
N THR A 9 3.59 -2.06 8.61
CA THR A 9 3.10 -1.00 9.49
C THR A 9 1.92 -1.55 10.28
N ILE A 10 1.99 -1.52 11.62
CA ILE A 10 0.89 -1.92 12.50
C ILE A 10 0.36 -0.64 13.19
N ALA A 11 -0.89 -0.27 12.96
CA ALA A 11 -1.51 0.89 13.60
C ALA A 11 -2.99 0.65 13.89
N LYS A 12 -3.53 1.27 14.95
CA LYS A 12 -4.99 1.17 15.25
C LYS A 12 -5.85 1.86 14.19
N ASN A 13 -5.34 2.91 13.53
CA ASN A 13 -6.04 3.67 12.50
C ASN A 13 -5.09 3.91 11.31
N HIS A 14 -5.46 3.42 10.12
CA HIS A 14 -4.56 3.38 8.96
C HIS A 14 -4.84 4.41 7.86
N SER A 15 -5.84 5.28 8.03
CA SER A 15 -6.35 6.15 6.95
C SER A 15 -5.34 7.09 6.29
N LYS A 16 -4.14 7.28 6.87
CA LYS A 16 -3.08 8.15 6.32
C LYS A 16 -1.71 7.47 6.15
N SER A 17 -1.63 6.15 6.35
CA SER A 17 -0.33 5.44 6.33
C SER A 17 0.29 5.42 4.93
N MET A 18 -0.54 5.21 3.90
CA MET A 18 -0.12 5.20 2.50
C MET A 18 0.33 6.58 2.01
N ASP A 19 -0.44 7.63 2.29
CA ASP A 19 -0.06 9.02 1.97
C ASP A 19 1.28 9.39 2.62
N LYS A 20 1.48 8.98 3.88
CA LYS A 20 2.73 9.22 4.61
C LYS A 20 3.91 8.45 4.02
N PHE A 21 3.68 7.23 3.53
CA PHE A 21 4.71 6.46 2.83
C PHE A 21 5.20 7.23 1.59
N PHE A 22 4.27 7.73 0.78
CA PHE A 22 4.65 8.42 -0.46
C PHE A 22 5.32 9.78 -0.27
N ASN A 23 5.22 10.41 0.92
CA ASN A 23 5.92 11.66 1.20
C ASN A 23 7.44 11.58 0.98
N ASN A 24 8.03 10.41 1.19
CA ASN A 24 9.47 10.17 1.03
C ASN A 24 9.80 9.40 -0.26
N TRP A 25 8.80 9.15 -1.13
CA TRP A 25 8.94 8.30 -2.31
C TRP A 25 10.09 8.73 -3.21
N GLU A 26 10.10 9.99 -3.62
CA GLU A 26 11.11 10.53 -4.53
C GLU A 26 12.54 10.37 -3.96
N MET A 27 12.71 10.63 -2.65
CA MET A 27 13.99 10.45 -1.98
C MET A 27 14.45 8.98 -2.00
N TRP A 28 13.54 8.04 -1.74
CA TRP A 28 13.85 6.62 -1.72
C TRP A 28 14.13 6.06 -3.11
N THR A 29 13.39 6.52 -4.13
CA THR A 29 13.47 5.94 -5.47
C THR A 29 14.48 6.62 -6.37
N LYS A 30 14.92 7.85 -6.07
CA LYS A 30 15.83 8.62 -6.93
C LYS A 30 17.00 7.80 -7.47
N LYS A 31 17.79 7.19 -6.58
CA LYS A 31 18.95 6.37 -6.99
C LYS A 31 18.55 5.16 -7.83
N LEU A 32 17.41 4.54 -7.56
CA LEU A 32 16.94 3.39 -8.33
C LEU A 32 16.52 3.82 -9.74
N THR A 33 15.78 4.92 -9.84
CA THR A 33 15.36 5.50 -11.12
C THR A 33 16.55 6.00 -11.94
N ASP A 34 17.56 6.61 -11.30
CA ASP A 34 18.81 7.05 -11.95
C ASP A 34 19.55 5.87 -12.62
N HIS A 35 19.44 4.67 -12.05
CA HIS A 35 20.00 3.43 -12.60
C HIS A 35 19.02 2.68 -13.51
N LYS A 36 17.92 3.33 -13.93
CA LYS A 36 16.86 2.74 -14.78
C LYS A 36 16.23 1.47 -14.20
N ILE A 37 16.18 1.37 -12.88
CA ILE A 37 15.48 0.28 -12.19
C ILE A 37 13.99 0.61 -12.14
N GLU A 38 13.16 -0.29 -12.67
CA GLU A 38 11.71 -0.20 -12.59
C GLU A 38 11.23 -0.56 -11.18
N ILE A 39 10.25 0.21 -10.69
CA ILE A 39 9.72 0.06 -9.34
C ILE A 39 8.21 -0.14 -9.41
N GLU A 40 7.78 -1.35 -9.10
CA GLU A 40 6.36 -1.69 -8.94
C GLU A 40 5.97 -1.57 -7.47
N THR A 41 4.88 -0.86 -7.19
CA THR A 41 4.41 -0.65 -5.81
C THR A 41 3.07 -1.34 -5.62
N THR A 42 2.96 -2.15 -4.55
CA THR A 42 1.69 -2.77 -4.14
C THR A 42 1.44 -2.54 -2.66
N PHE A 43 0.27 -2.03 -2.31
CA PHE A 43 -0.22 -1.92 -0.93
C PHE A 43 -1.20 -3.05 -0.65
N LEU A 44 -0.82 -3.93 0.28
CA LEU A 44 -1.66 -5.03 0.72
C LEU A 44 -2.40 -4.66 2.02
N TRP A 45 -3.71 -4.79 1.99
CA TRP A 45 -4.62 -4.61 3.11
C TRP A 45 -5.21 -5.96 3.49
N ILE A 46 -5.05 -6.33 4.76
CA ILE A 46 -5.73 -7.48 5.34
C ILE A 46 -6.92 -6.93 6.13
N THR A 47 -8.12 -7.24 5.67
CA THR A 47 -9.39 -6.73 6.23
C THR A 47 -10.32 -7.87 6.65
N GLU A 48 -11.43 -7.59 7.33
CA GLU A 48 -12.33 -8.66 7.77
C GLU A 48 -13.13 -9.24 6.59
N ASP A 49 -13.66 -8.39 5.71
CA ASP A 49 -14.70 -8.74 4.74
C ASP A 49 -14.45 -8.23 3.31
N LYS A 50 -13.49 -7.32 3.10
CA LYS A 50 -13.26 -6.68 1.80
C LYS A 50 -12.24 -7.46 0.97
N ARG A 51 -12.63 -7.78 -0.27
CA ARG A 51 -11.73 -8.26 -1.33
C ARG A 51 -11.75 -7.30 -2.50
N MET A 52 -10.58 -6.84 -2.93
CA MET A 52 -10.46 -5.86 -4.00
C MET A 52 -9.05 -5.87 -4.57
N ARG A 53 -8.91 -5.57 -5.87
CA ARG A 53 -7.61 -5.29 -6.47
C ARG A 53 -7.77 -4.18 -7.49
N ASP A 54 -7.21 -3.01 -7.19
CA ASP A 54 -7.34 -1.83 -8.03
C ASP A 54 -5.97 -1.26 -8.37
N LYS A 55 -5.82 -0.85 -9.63
CA LYS A 55 -4.70 0.00 -10.03
C LYS A 55 -5.06 1.45 -9.70
N VAL A 56 -4.23 2.09 -8.90
CA VAL A 56 -4.37 3.50 -8.55
C VAL A 56 -3.45 4.31 -9.46
N PRO A 57 -3.99 5.23 -10.27
CA PRO A 57 -3.19 6.02 -11.20
C PRO A 57 -2.27 6.98 -10.45
N LYS A 58 -1.17 7.31 -11.12
CA LYS A 58 -0.24 8.35 -10.66
C LYS A 58 -0.99 9.66 -10.40
N LYS A 59 -0.78 10.26 -9.23
CA LYS A 59 -1.36 11.54 -8.86
C LYS A 59 -0.30 12.58 -8.61
N LYS A 60 -0.52 13.76 -9.16
CA LYS A 60 0.31 14.93 -8.96
C LYS A 60 -0.55 16.12 -8.53
N ARG A 61 0.06 17.09 -7.86
CA ARG A 61 -0.59 18.32 -7.41
C ARG A 61 0.26 19.52 -7.79
N TYR A 62 -0.36 20.53 -8.38
CA TYR A 62 0.31 21.81 -8.64
C TYR A 62 0.39 22.66 -7.37
N THR A 63 1.57 23.21 -7.14
CA THR A 63 1.88 24.14 -6.05
C THR A 63 2.51 25.40 -6.64
N ARG A 64 2.67 26.47 -5.84
CA ARG A 64 3.37 27.69 -6.27
C ARG A 64 4.83 27.43 -6.68
N GLN A 65 5.42 26.33 -6.19
CA GLN A 65 6.80 25.92 -6.46
C GLN A 65 6.90 24.92 -7.64
N GLY A 66 5.78 24.64 -8.31
CA GLY A 66 5.69 23.68 -9.40
C GLY A 66 4.89 22.43 -9.04
N GLU A 67 5.04 21.40 -9.86
CA GLU A 67 4.32 20.14 -9.74
C GLU A 67 4.95 19.23 -8.69
N LYS A 68 4.15 18.75 -7.74
CA LYS A 68 4.57 17.80 -6.69
C LYS A 68 3.90 16.44 -6.90
N LEU A 69 4.69 15.37 -6.88
CA LEU A 69 4.16 14.00 -6.88
C LEU A 69 3.45 13.74 -5.54
N ILE A 70 2.20 13.27 -5.61
CA ILE A 70 1.44 12.83 -4.43
C ILE A 70 1.60 11.33 -4.25
N ASN A 71 1.41 10.56 -5.32
CA ASN A 71 1.69 9.13 -5.36
C ASN A 71 2.13 8.72 -6.79
N PRO A 72 3.02 7.73 -6.92
CA PRO A 72 3.26 7.04 -8.19
C PRO A 72 2.03 6.25 -8.62
N GLU A 73 2.08 5.58 -9.76
CA GLU A 73 1.14 4.50 -10.04
C GLU A 73 1.43 3.33 -9.09
N TYR A 74 0.39 2.72 -8.52
CA TYR A 74 0.55 1.57 -7.63
C TYR A 74 -0.70 0.68 -7.66
N THR A 75 -0.60 -0.52 -7.10
CA THR A 75 -1.74 -1.45 -6.95
C THR A 75 -2.17 -1.50 -5.49
N GLU A 76 -3.46 -1.35 -5.23
CA GLU A 76 -4.06 -1.70 -3.93
C GLU A 76 -4.65 -3.09 -4.01
N VAL A 77 -4.35 -3.91 -3.00
CA VAL A 77 -4.90 -5.25 -2.86
C VAL A 77 -5.52 -5.35 -1.48
N PHE A 78 -6.79 -5.75 -1.43
CA PHE A 78 -7.50 -6.09 -0.21
C PHE A 78 -7.76 -7.58 -0.24
N ILE A 79 -7.31 -8.26 0.81
CA ILE A 79 -7.60 -9.66 1.10
C ILE A 79 -8.23 -9.76 2.48
N THR A 80 -8.92 -10.85 2.76
CA THR A 80 -9.50 -11.06 4.08
C THR A 80 -8.48 -11.68 5.04
N VAL A 81 -8.71 -11.56 6.35
CA VAL A 81 -7.96 -12.32 7.36
C VAL A 81 -8.02 -13.82 7.06
N LYS A 82 -9.17 -14.31 6.60
CA LYS A 82 -9.41 -15.70 6.20
C LYS A 82 -8.56 -16.14 5.00
N ASP A 83 -8.33 -15.25 4.04
CA ASP A 83 -7.45 -15.52 2.89
C ASP A 83 -5.98 -15.70 3.31
N VAL A 84 -5.57 -15.07 4.42
CA VAL A 84 -4.22 -15.20 5.00
C VAL A 84 -4.12 -16.41 5.90
N ASN A 85 -5.11 -16.60 6.78
CA ASN A 85 -5.20 -17.71 7.72
C ASN A 85 -6.67 -18.03 7.99
N ASN A 86 -7.11 -19.21 7.53
CA ASN A 86 -8.50 -19.63 7.65
C ASN A 86 -8.96 -19.81 9.10
N GLU A 87 -8.10 -20.33 9.99
CA GLU A 87 -8.43 -20.56 11.40
C GLU A 87 -8.69 -19.25 12.14
N ILE A 88 -7.78 -18.28 11.99
CA ILE A 88 -7.94 -16.94 12.58
C ILE A 88 -9.15 -16.23 11.97
N GLY A 89 -9.34 -16.37 10.65
CA GLY A 89 -10.51 -15.81 9.96
C GLY A 89 -11.83 -16.34 10.52
N MET A 90 -11.94 -17.65 10.73
CA MET A 90 -13.14 -18.26 11.33
C MET A 90 -13.36 -17.82 12.79
N ALA A 91 -12.29 -17.78 13.60
CA ALA A 91 -12.40 -17.32 14.99
C ALA A 91 -12.87 -15.85 15.06
N LEU A 92 -12.41 -15.00 14.15
CA LEU A 92 -12.84 -13.61 14.06
C LEU A 92 -14.30 -13.48 13.60
N GLU A 93 -14.73 -14.26 12.60
CA GLU A 93 -16.13 -14.33 12.17
C GLU A 93 -17.06 -14.74 13.34
N SER A 94 -16.65 -15.75 14.13
CA SER A 94 -17.41 -16.18 15.32
C SER A 94 -17.51 -15.07 16.37
N ALA A 95 -16.40 -14.39 16.69
CA ALA A 95 -16.37 -13.33 17.70
C ALA A 95 -17.17 -12.06 17.31
N ARG A 96 -17.46 -11.85 16.02
CA ARG A 96 -18.30 -10.75 15.51
C ARG A 96 -19.78 -11.10 15.45
N SER A 97 -20.12 -12.38 15.59
CA SER A 97 -21.50 -12.89 15.53
C SER A 97 -22.17 -12.99 16.91
N GLU A 98 -21.43 -12.73 17.99
CA GLU A 98 -21.90 -12.56 19.38
C GLU A 98 -22.29 -11.10 19.68
#